data_AF-A0AAV7VRQ6-F1
#
_entry.id   AF-A0AAV7VRQ6-F1
#
_cell.length_a   1.000
_cell.length_b   1.000
_cell.length_c   1.000
_cell.angle_alpha   90.00
_cell.angle_beta   90.00
_cell.angle_gamma   90.00
#
_symmetry.space_group_name_H-M   'P 1'
#
loop_
_entity.id
_entity.type
_entity.pdbx_description
1 polymer ?
#
loop_
_entity_poly.entity_id
_entity_poly.type
_entity_poly.pdbx_seq_one_letter_code
_entity_poly.pdbx_strand_id
1 'polypeptide(L)' 'EANATLRYIKEQYNAKRFAVVGFCWGGIVTHHLMLTHSDMKAGVSLYGIIRDSDDRCALKKPTLFIFGENDSVIPLE' A
#
# COMPACT_ATOMS: atom_id res chain seq x y z
N GLU A 1 -7.79 1.43 -10.57
CA GLU A 1 -7.59 -0.04 -10.72
C GLU A 1 -7.91 -0.80 -9.43
N ALA A 2 -7.22 -0.53 -8.31
CA ALA A 2 -7.44 -1.24 -7.04
C ALA A 2 -8.93 -1.38 -6.62
N ASN A 3 -9.72 -0.31 -6.70
CA ASN A 3 -11.14 -0.35 -6.34
C ASN A 3 -11.97 -1.31 -7.21
N ALA A 4 -11.67 -1.36 -8.52
CA ALA A 4 -12.35 -2.27 -9.44
C ALA A 4 -11.99 -3.73 -9.11
N THR A 5 -10.72 -4.01 -8.84
CA THR A 5 -10.23 -5.32 -8.40
C THR A 5 -10.89 -5.74 -7.08
N LEU A 6 -10.94 -4.85 -6.09
CA LEU A 6 -11.57 -5.13 -4.80
C LEU A 6 -13.06 -5.41 -4.94
N ARG A 7 -13.77 -4.62 -5.75
CA ARG A 7 -15.19 -4.85 -6.03
C ARG A 7 -15.40 -6.22 -6.67
N TYR A 8 -14.64 -6.53 -7.72
CA TYR A 8 -14.74 -7.81 -8.42
C TYR A 8 -14.49 -9.00 -7.48
N ILE A 9 -13.43 -8.94 -6.67
CA ILE A 9 -13.10 -10.06 -5.77
C ILE A 9 -14.17 -10.23 -4.67
N LYS A 10 -14.73 -9.14 -4.15
CA LYS A 10 -15.86 -9.19 -3.19
C LYS A 10 -17.08 -9.84 -3.80
N GLU A 11 -17.46 -9.43 -5.01
CA GLU A 11 -18.69 -9.89 -5.67
C GLU A 11 -18.56 -11.35 -6.14
N GLN A 12 -17.44 -11.71 -6.76
CA GLN A 12 -17.27 -13.04 -7.36
C GLN A 12 -16.88 -14.12 -6.35
N TYR A 13 -16.11 -13.76 -5.32
CA TYR A 13 -15.53 -14.74 -4.39
C TYR A 13 -15.95 -14.53 -2.93
N ASN A 14 -16.84 -13.58 -2.65
CA ASN A 14 -17.30 -13.25 -1.28
C ASN A 14 -16.14 -13.02 -0.30
N ALA A 15 -15.04 -12.46 -0.78
CA ALA A 15 -13.85 -12.23 0.02
C ALA A 15 -14.13 -11.19 1.12
N LYS A 16 -13.62 -11.44 2.33
CA LYS A 16 -13.91 -10.62 3.52
C LYS A 16 -12.67 -9.94 4.12
N ARG A 17 -11.47 -10.33 3.69
CA ARG A 17 -10.19 -9.81 4.20
C ARG A 17 -9.29 -9.48 3.03
N PHE A 18 -8.78 -8.26 3.03
CA PHE A 18 -7.95 -7.73 1.95
C PHE A 18 -6.62 -7.28 2.50
N ALA A 19 -5.56 -7.59 1.76
CA ALA A 19 -4.23 -7.06 1.95
C ALA A 19 -3.67 -6.69 0.58
N VAL A 20 -2.69 -5.80 0.56
CA VAL A 20 -2.06 -5.32 -0.67
C VAL A 20 -0.54 -5.42 -0.55
N VAL A 21 0.09 -5.82 -1.65
CA VAL A 21 1.54 -5.78 -1.82
C VAL A 21 1.84 -4.93 -3.05
N GLY A 22 2.69 -3.93 -2.89
CA GLY A 22 3.04 -2.99 -3.94
C GLY A 22 4.54 -2.86 -4.12
N PHE A 23 4.98 -2.79 -5.37
CA PHE A 23 6.38 -2.70 -5.76
C PHE A 23 6.63 -1.38 -6.48
N CYS A 24 7.73 -0.69 -6.18
CA CYS A 24 8.08 0.59 -6.80
C CYS A 24 6.90 1.60 -6.67
N TRP A 25 6.36 2.13 -7.77
CA TRP A 25 5.16 2.98 -7.76
C TRP A 25 3.95 2.32 -7.09
N GLY A 26 3.85 0.99 -7.11
CA GLY A 26 2.83 0.24 -6.39
C GLY A 26 2.93 0.39 -4.86
N GLY A 27 4.11 0.74 -4.33
CA GLY A 27 4.29 1.07 -2.92
C GLY A 27 3.57 2.36 -2.51
N ILE A 28 3.56 3.38 -3.39
CA ILE A 28 2.74 4.60 -3.20
C ILE A 28 1.26 4.23 -3.16
N VAL A 29 0.81 3.39 -4.09
CA VAL A 29 -0.58 2.91 -4.14
C VAL A 29 -0.93 2.14 -2.88
N THR A 30 -0.03 1.29 -2.39
CA THR A 30 -0.18 0.55 -1.14
C THR A 30 -0.35 1.51 0.03
N HIS A 31 0.54 2.48 0.19
CA HIS A 31 0.44 3.50 1.23
C HIS A 31 -0.91 4.23 1.19
N HIS A 32 -1.34 4.68 0.00
CA HIS A 32 -2.63 5.36 -0.18
C HIS A 32 -3.83 4.49 0.19
N LEU A 33 -3.84 3.21 -0.20
CA LEU A 33 -4.90 2.27 0.16
C LEU A 33 -4.93 2.00 1.66
N MET A 34 -3.78 1.89 2.31
CA MET A 34 -3.70 1.69 3.76
C MET A 34 -4.21 2.90 4.55
N LEU A 35 -4.15 4.11 4.00
CA LEU A 35 -4.74 5.33 4.58
C LEU A 35 -6.25 5.45 4.33
N THR A 36 -6.71 5.17 3.11
CA THR A 36 -8.05 5.54 2.64
C THR A 36 -9.09 4.42 2.73
N HIS A 37 -8.68 3.16 2.59
CA HIS A 37 -9.62 2.04 2.44
C HIS A 37 -9.79 1.30 3.74
N SER A 38 -10.90 1.54 4.47
CA SER A 38 -11.16 1.01 5.82
C SER A 38 -11.25 -0.53 5.90
N ASP A 39 -11.52 -1.21 4.79
CA ASP A 39 -11.61 -2.67 4.65
C ASP A 39 -10.24 -3.39 4.53
N MET A 40 -9.18 -2.68 4.17
CA MET A 40 -7.81 -3.23 4.17
C MET A 40 -7.35 -3.67 5.55
N LYS A 41 -6.60 -4.77 5.64
CA LYS A 41 -6.11 -5.32 6.91
C LYS A 41 -4.60 -5.18 7.07
N ALA A 42 -3.84 -5.25 5.99
CA ALA A 42 -2.40 -5.09 6.01
C ALA A 42 -1.88 -4.64 4.63
N GLY A 43 -0.73 -3.97 4.63
CA GLY A 43 -0.02 -3.57 3.42
C GLY A 43 1.46 -3.94 3.49
N VAL A 44 2.07 -4.25 2.35
CA VAL A 44 3.52 -4.37 2.19
C VAL A 44 3.96 -3.53 1.01
N SER A 45 4.83 -2.57 1.25
CA SER A 45 5.41 -1.71 0.21
C SER A 45 6.90 -2.05 0.05
N LEU A 46 7.28 -2.45 -1.15
CA LEU A 46 8.65 -2.80 -1.51
C LEU A 46 9.23 -1.72 -2.41
N TYR A 47 10.35 -1.13 -1.96
CA TYR A 47 11.10 -0.07 -2.65
C TYR A 47 10.17 0.98 -3.25
N GLY A 48 9.17 1.37 -2.45
CA GLY A 48 8.15 2.32 -2.86
C GLY A 48 8.44 3.71 -2.32
N ILE A 49 8.16 4.73 -3.13
CA ILE A 49 8.31 6.13 -2.72
C ILE A 49 7.28 6.43 -1.62
N ILE A 50 7.74 6.94 -0.49
CA ILE A 50 6.88 7.49 0.56
C ILE A 50 7.32 8.95 0.76
N ARG A 51 7.04 9.78 -0.24
CA ARG A 51 7.35 11.21 -0.19
C ARG A 51 6.48 11.93 0.83
N ASP A 52 7.04 13.02 1.37
CA ASP A 52 6.48 14.01 2.29
C ASP A 52 5.04 14.45 2.00
N SER A 53 4.09 13.56 2.23
CA SER A 53 2.72 13.95 2.55
C SER A 53 2.64 14.05 4.07
N ASP A 54 2.07 15.12 4.62
CA ASP A 54 1.84 15.29 6.07
C ASP A 54 1.14 14.07 6.71
N ASP A 55 0.47 13.24 5.90
CA ASP A 55 -0.19 11.99 6.27
C ASP A 55 0.73 10.75 6.39
N ARG A 56 2.05 10.84 6.19
CA ARG A 56 2.99 9.69 6.28
C ARG A 56 2.87 8.95 7.62
N CYS A 57 2.61 9.68 8.70
CA CYS A 57 2.45 9.14 10.05
C CYS A 57 1.00 8.79 10.41
N ALA A 58 0.03 8.98 9.51
CA ALA A 58 -1.39 8.76 9.77
C ALA A 58 -1.87 7.34 9.42
N LEU A 59 -0.95 6.40 9.15
CA LEU A 59 -1.30 5.01 8.84
C LEU A 59 -2.11 4.38 9.97
N LYS A 60 -3.38 4.10 9.70
CA LYS A 60 -4.31 3.52 10.68
C LYS A 60 -4.18 1.99 10.81
N LYS A 61 -3.22 1.39 10.09
CA LYS A 61 -3.20 -0.03 9.76
C LYS A 61 -1.77 -0.55 9.63
N PRO A 62 -1.52 -1.83 10.01
CA PRO A 62 -0.19 -2.40 9.93
C PRO A 62 0.30 -2.41 8.48
N THR A 63 1.43 -1.75 8.25
CA THR A 63 2.06 -1.64 6.94
C THR A 63 3.56 -1.88 7.09
N LEU A 64 4.09 -2.86 6.35
CA LEU A 64 5.51 -3.16 6.31
C LEU A 64 6.15 -2.44 5.13
N PHE A 65 7.25 -1.73 5.37
CA PHE A 65 8.05 -1.10 4.34
C PHE A 65 9.40 -1.79 4.22
N ILE A 66 9.75 -2.19 3.00
CA ILE A 66 11.04 -2.81 2.67
C ILE A 66 11.72 -1.88 1.68
N PHE A 67 12.91 -1.40 2.01
CA PHE A 67 13.68 -0.48 1.18
C PHE A 67 14.95 -1.16 0.65
N GLY A 68 15.40 -0.74 -0.52
CA GLY A 68 16.70 -1.16 -1.06
C GLY A 68 17.80 -0.26 -0.51
N GLU A 69 18.84 -0.85 0.08
CA GLU A 69 19.99 -0.11 0.64
C GLU A 69 20.67 0.78 -0.41
N ASN A 70 20.80 0.27 -1.64
CA ASN A 70 21.49 0.95 -2.75
C ASN A 70 20.52 1.45 -3.83
N ASP A 71 19.25 1.70 -3.48
CA ASP A 71 18.25 2.22 -4.42
C ASP A 71 18.43 3.74 -4.59
N SER A 72 19.14 4.13 -5.65
CA SER A 72 19.37 5.54 -5.97
C SER A 72 18.13 6.26 -6.53
N VAL A 73 17.09 5.52 -6.91
CA VAL A 73 15.84 6.08 -7.42
C VAL A 73 14.89 6.41 -6.26
N ILE A 74 14.89 5.57 -5.21
CA ILE A 74 14.06 5.73 -4.01
C ILE A 74 14.96 5.92 -2.77
N PRO A 75 15.45 7.15 -2.53
CA PRO A 75 16.28 7.43 -1.37
C PRO A 75 15.50 7.22 -0.07
N LEU A 76 16.23 6.81 0.98
CA LEU A 76 15.70 6.63 2.34
C LEU A 76 15.43 7.93 3.09
N GLU A 77 16.00 9.03 2.59
CA GLU A 77 15.87 10.39 3.15
C GLU A 77 14.59 11.09 2.67
#